data_AF-A0AAE2VDD0-F1
#
_entry.id   AF-A0AAE2VDD0-F1
#
_cell.length_a   1.000
_cell.length_b   1.000
_cell.length_c   1.000
_cell.angle_alpha   90.00
_cell.angle_beta   90.00
_cell.angle_gamma   90.00
#
_symmetry.space_group_name_H-M   'P 1'
#
loop_
_entity.id
_entity.type
_entity.pdbx_description
1 polymer ?
#
loop_
_entity_poly.entity_id
_entity_poly.type
_entity_poly.pdbx_seq_one_letter_code
_entity_poly.pdbx_strand_id
1 'polypeptide(L)'
;RMLAKLARVDPELLHPVKHGSEQAQQDLVLIKLRDTLVRQRVDIVTSIRFTLKSLGIRLKSPNSAAFANYARKALCEHPEILSRVAPALAALDGLNASVKEYDRQIEA
;
A
#
# COMPACT_ATOMS: atom_id res chain seq x y z
N ARG A 1 22.61 -10.21 22.78
CA ARG A 1 23.58 -10.36 23.90
C ARG A 1 24.64 -11.45 23.64
N MET A 2 24.30 -12.60 23.03
CA MET A 2 25.28 -13.67 22.70
C MET A 2 26.31 -13.24 21.63
N LEU A 3 25.86 -12.64 20.52
CA LEU A 3 26.74 -12.19 19.42
C LEU A 3 27.83 -11.22 19.88
N ALA A 4 27.48 -10.26 20.74
CA ALA A 4 28.44 -9.32 21.32
C ALA A 4 29.47 -10.00 22.24
N LYS A 5 29.10 -11.09 22.93
CA LYS A 5 30.04 -11.88 23.74
C LYS A 5 30.99 -12.69 22.85
N LEU A 6 30.49 -13.27 21.77
CA LEU A 6 31.31 -13.97 20.76
C LEU A 6 32.28 -13.01 20.08
N ALA A 7 31.81 -11.84 19.64
CA ALA A 7 32.64 -10.77 19.06
C ALA A 7 33.82 -10.35 19.96
N ARG A 8 33.61 -10.37 21.29
CA ARG A 8 34.64 -10.02 22.27
C ARG A 8 35.72 -11.10 22.42
N VAL A 9 35.36 -12.37 22.22
CA VAL A 9 36.27 -13.51 22.41
C VAL A 9 37.05 -13.79 21.13
N ASP A 10 36.34 -13.91 20.01
CA ASP A 10 36.94 -14.16 18.71
C ASP A 10 36.00 -13.68 17.59
N PRO A 11 36.37 -12.61 16.86
CA PRO A 11 35.61 -12.11 15.71
C PRO A 11 35.47 -13.10 14.55
N GLU A 12 36.39 -14.06 14.38
CA GLU A 12 36.33 -15.05 13.29
C GLU A 12 35.22 -16.08 13.48
N LEU A 13 34.70 -16.22 14.70
CA LEU A 13 33.51 -17.02 15.00
C LEU A 13 32.21 -16.38 14.46
N LEU A 14 32.27 -15.11 14.02
CA LEU A 14 31.14 -14.42 13.43
C LEU A 14 31.23 -14.44 11.90
N HIS A 15 30.11 -14.74 11.25
CA HIS A 15 30.03 -14.58 9.81
C HIS A 15 30.17 -13.09 9.43
N PRO A 16 30.98 -12.73 8.42
CA PRO A 16 31.20 -11.35 8.03
C PRO A 16 29.89 -10.69 7.54
N VAL A 17 29.70 -9.43 7.91
CA VAL A 17 28.62 -8.59 7.38
C VAL A 17 28.98 -8.20 5.96
N LYS A 18 28.16 -8.61 4.99
CA LYS A 18 28.29 -8.17 3.60
C LYS A 18 27.31 -7.02 3.39
N HIS A 19 27.81 -5.86 3.01
CA HIS A 19 26.95 -4.77 2.57
C HIS A 19 26.22 -5.19 1.29
N GLY A 20 24.93 -4.86 1.19
CA GLY A 20 24.19 -5.00 -0.05
C GLY A 20 24.80 -4.10 -1.13
N SER A 21 24.71 -4.53 -2.39
CA SER A 21 25.12 -3.69 -3.52
C SER A 21 24.23 -2.45 -3.64
N GLU A 22 24.73 -1.42 -4.31
CA GLU A 22 23.94 -0.25 -4.65
C GLU A 22 22.69 -0.62 -5.46
N GLN A 23 22.84 -1.54 -6.42
CA GLN A 23 21.71 -2.06 -7.21
C GLN A 23 20.63 -2.67 -6.31
N ALA A 24 21.01 -3.52 -5.34
CA ALA A 24 20.05 -4.11 -4.42
C ALA A 24 19.33 -3.05 -3.54
N GLN A 25 20.00 -1.94 -3.21
CA GLN A 25 19.34 -0.82 -2.52
C GLN A 25 18.34 -0.10 -3.43
N GLN A 26 18.68 0.12 -4.71
CA GLN A 26 17.76 0.72 -5.68
C GLN A 26 16.52 -0.15 -5.90
N ASP A 27 16.69 -1.47 -6.02
CA ASP A 27 15.57 -2.41 -6.16
C ASP A 27 14.65 -2.38 -4.92
N LEU A 28 15.24 -2.30 -3.72
CA LEU A 28 14.48 -2.15 -2.46
C LEU A 28 13.70 -0.84 -2.38
N VAL A 29 14.17 0.24 -3.03
CA VAL A 29 13.42 1.51 -3.07
C VAL A 29 12.10 1.33 -3.80
N LEU A 30 12.08 0.62 -4.93
CA LEU A 30 10.86 0.35 -5.69
C LEU A 30 9.82 -0.39 -4.84
N ILE A 31 10.26 -1.43 -4.12
CA ILE A 31 9.39 -2.22 -3.23
C ILE A 31 8.79 -1.35 -2.11
N LYS A 32 9.60 -0.46 -1.51
CA LYS A 32 9.14 0.45 -0.43
C LYS A 32 8.16 1.49 -0.93
N LEU A 33 8.40 2.08 -2.10
CA LEU A 33 7.51 3.06 -2.71
C LEU A 33 6.16 2.41 -3.05
N ARG A 34 6.19 1.20 -3.63
CA ARG A 34 4.99 0.40 -3.88
C ARG A 34 4.20 0.14 -2.59
N ASP A 35 4.85 -0.34 -1.54
CA ASP A 35 4.19 -0.62 -0.25
C ASP A 35 3.51 0.62 0.31
N THR A 36 4.16 1.78 0.19
CA THR A 36 3.57 3.08 0.61
C THR A 36 2.27 3.37 -0.11
N LEU A 37 2.22 3.20 -1.44
CA LEU A 37 1.00 3.44 -2.22
C LEU A 37 -0.10 2.43 -1.90
N VAL A 38 0.26 1.16 -1.65
CA VAL A 38 -0.70 0.12 -1.24
C VAL A 38 -1.34 0.48 0.10
N ARG A 39 -0.56 0.98 1.07
CA ARG A 39 -1.08 1.45 2.38
C ARG A 39 -2.00 2.65 2.22
N GLN A 40 -1.58 3.68 1.47
CA GLN A 40 -2.40 4.85 1.19
C GLN A 40 -3.75 4.49 0.54
N ARG A 41 -3.75 3.52 -0.37
CA ARG A 41 -4.98 2.99 -0.97
C ARG A 41 -5.92 2.42 0.10
N VAL A 42 -5.40 1.63 1.04
CA VAL A 42 -6.20 1.06 2.14
C VAL A 42 -6.74 2.17 3.05
N ASP A 43 -5.93 3.20 3.35
CA ASP A 43 -6.33 4.31 4.21
C ASP A 43 -7.47 5.13 3.59
N ILE A 44 -7.42 5.41 2.29
CA ILE A 44 -8.50 6.11 1.58
C ILE A 44 -9.77 5.25 1.56
N VAL A 45 -9.66 3.95 1.24
CA VAL A 45 -10.80 3.01 1.27
C VAL A 45 -11.46 3.01 2.65
N THR A 46 -10.65 2.96 3.70
CA THR A 46 -11.09 2.95 5.09
C THR A 46 -11.78 4.26 5.46
N SER A 47 -11.20 5.39 5.09
CA SER A 47 -11.77 6.72 5.31
C SER A 47 -13.15 6.86 4.66
N ILE A 48 -13.29 6.45 3.39
CA ILE A 48 -14.58 6.47 2.69
C ILE A 48 -15.60 5.59 3.42
N ARG A 49 -15.23 4.36 3.81
CA ARG A 49 -16.15 3.47 4.55
C ARG A 49 -16.61 4.07 5.86
N PHE A 50 -15.71 4.67 6.64
CA PHE A 50 -16.06 5.27 7.93
C PHE A 50 -16.94 6.50 7.77
N THR A 51 -16.64 7.37 6.81
CA THR A 51 -17.46 8.55 6.51
C THR A 51 -18.87 8.13 6.10
N LEU A 52 -19.00 7.19 5.15
CA LEU A 52 -20.30 6.69 4.71
C LEU A 52 -21.04 5.91 5.81
N LYS A 53 -20.31 5.28 6.72
CA LYS A 53 -20.88 4.56 7.86
C LYS A 53 -21.68 5.48 8.78
N SER A 54 -21.24 6.72 8.97
CA SER A 54 -21.97 7.73 9.74
C SER A 54 -23.29 8.15 9.08
N LEU A 55 -23.38 8.02 7.76
CA LEU A 55 -24.57 8.33 6.95
C LEU A 55 -25.52 7.13 6.78
N GLY A 56 -25.31 6.03 7.52
CA GLY A 56 -26.11 4.81 7.41
C GLY A 56 -25.77 3.91 6.22
N ILE A 57 -24.81 4.30 5.38
CA ILE A 57 -24.42 3.55 4.19
C ILE A 57 -23.29 2.57 4.52
N ARG A 58 -23.36 1.35 3.96
CA ARG A 58 -22.38 0.28 4.19
C ARG A 58 -21.86 -0.27 2.87
N LEU A 59 -20.57 -0.07 2.61
CA LEU A 59 -19.87 -0.65 1.47
C LEU A 59 -19.11 -1.91 1.90
N LYS A 60 -19.42 -3.07 1.29
CA LYS A 60 -18.90 -4.39 1.71
C LYS A 60 -17.76 -4.95 0.87
N SER A 61 -17.22 -4.22 -0.11
CA SER A 61 -16.19 -4.79 -1.01
C SER A 61 -15.00 -5.39 -0.24
N PRO A 62 -14.62 -6.65 -0.46
CA PRO A 62 -13.45 -7.25 0.17
C PRO A 62 -12.13 -6.80 -0.50
N ASN A 63 -12.18 -6.25 -1.71
CA ASN A 63 -11.00 -5.93 -2.52
C ASN A 63 -10.77 -4.40 -2.59
N SER A 64 -9.61 -3.94 -2.12
CA SER A 64 -9.21 -2.52 -2.13
C SER A 64 -8.87 -2.00 -3.53
N ALA A 65 -8.29 -2.83 -4.41
CA ALA A 65 -8.02 -2.46 -5.80
C ALA A 65 -9.31 -2.25 -6.60
N ALA A 66 -10.33 -3.08 -6.36
CA ALA A 66 -11.63 -2.97 -7.03
C ALA A 66 -12.63 -2.02 -6.32
N PHE A 67 -12.24 -1.43 -5.18
CA PHE A 67 -13.16 -0.67 -4.33
C PHE A 67 -13.77 0.54 -5.05
N ALA A 68 -13.00 1.26 -5.85
CA ALA A 68 -13.49 2.46 -6.52
C ALA A 68 -14.66 2.16 -7.46
N ASN A 69 -14.52 1.14 -8.31
CA ASN A 69 -15.58 0.67 -9.20
C ASN A 69 -16.78 0.10 -8.44
N TYR A 70 -16.55 -0.65 -7.36
CA TYR A 70 -17.62 -1.12 -6.50
C TYR A 70 -18.40 0.03 -5.87
N ALA A 71 -17.71 1.04 -5.32
CA ALA A 71 -18.33 2.18 -4.66
C ALA A 71 -19.19 3.00 -5.64
N ARG A 72 -18.71 3.22 -6.87
CA ARG A 72 -19.49 3.88 -7.94
C ARG A 72 -20.80 3.17 -8.22
N LYS A 73 -20.77 1.83 -8.30
CA LYS A 73 -21.97 1.00 -8.51
C LYS A 73 -22.89 1.00 -7.30
N ALA A 74 -22.34 0.85 -6.09
CA ALA A 74 -23.12 0.77 -4.87
C ALA A 74 -23.79 2.10 -4.47
N LEU A 75 -23.27 3.23 -4.97
CA LEU A 75 -23.79 4.58 -4.70
C LEU A 75 -24.60 5.16 -5.88
N CYS A 76 -25.00 4.36 -6.87
CA CYS A 76 -25.77 4.86 -8.02
C CYS A 76 -27.09 5.51 -7.60
N GLU A 77 -27.77 4.95 -6.60
CA GLU A 77 -29.00 5.48 -6.02
C GLU A 77 -28.77 6.66 -5.06
N HIS A 78 -27.51 7.04 -4.82
CA HIS A 78 -27.10 8.13 -3.95
C HIS A 78 -26.17 9.12 -4.69
N PRO A 79 -26.65 9.79 -5.75
CA PRO A 79 -25.81 10.62 -6.62
C PRO A 79 -25.12 11.78 -5.87
N GLU A 80 -25.82 12.34 -4.89
CA GLU A 80 -25.32 13.37 -3.97
C GLU A 80 -24.13 12.91 -3.13
N ILE A 81 -24.08 11.65 -2.75
CA ILE A 81 -22.99 11.08 -1.95
C ILE A 81 -21.86 10.65 -2.88
N LEU A 82 -22.21 10.06 -4.02
CA LEU A 82 -21.27 9.70 -5.06
C LEU A 82 -20.45 10.89 -5.53
N SER A 83 -21.08 12.04 -5.77
CA SER A 83 -20.39 13.28 -6.18
C SER A 83 -19.38 13.75 -5.11
N ARG A 84 -19.75 13.67 -3.82
CA ARG A 84 -18.88 14.04 -2.70
C ARG A 84 -17.66 13.11 -2.55
N VAL A 85 -17.82 11.81 -2.77
CA VAL A 85 -16.70 10.85 -2.67
C VAL A 85 -15.93 10.67 -3.98
N ALA A 86 -16.45 11.18 -5.11
CA ALA A 86 -15.86 10.98 -6.44
C ALA A 86 -14.38 11.38 -6.54
N PRO A 87 -13.91 12.52 -5.96
CA PRO A 87 -12.49 12.86 -5.96
C PRO A 87 -11.61 11.81 -5.26
N ALA A 88 -12.08 11.26 -4.14
CA ALA A 88 -11.37 10.21 -3.42
C ALA A 88 -11.35 8.88 -4.21
N LEU A 89 -12.42 8.57 -4.94
CA LEU A 89 -12.46 7.41 -5.83
C LEU A 89 -11.52 7.59 -7.03
N ALA A 90 -11.37 8.80 -7.56
CA ALA A 90 -10.40 9.10 -8.62
C ALA A 90 -8.95 8.99 -8.12
N ALA A 91 -8.67 9.43 -6.88
CA ALA A 91 -7.36 9.23 -6.25
C ALA A 91 -7.02 7.73 -6.11
N LEU A 92 -7.99 6.89 -5.76
CA LEU A 92 -7.80 5.43 -5.74
C LEU A 92 -7.44 4.85 -7.11
N ASP A 93 -8.06 5.34 -8.19
CA ASP A 93 -7.72 4.90 -9.54
C ASP A 93 -6.28 5.28 -9.92
N GLY A 94 -5.84 6.48 -9.55
CA GLY A 94 -4.45 6.92 -9.71
C GLY A 94 -3.47 6.04 -8.93
N LEU A 95 -3.75 5.77 -7.64
CA LEU A 95 -2.93 4.88 -6.82
C LEU A 95 -2.85 3.46 -7.40
N ASN A 96 -3.97 2.93 -7.91
CA ASN A 96 -3.99 1.62 -8.55
C ASN A 96 -3.10 1.58 -9.80
N ALA A 97 -3.13 2.63 -10.63
CA ALA A 97 -2.28 2.73 -11.81
C ALA A 97 -0.79 2.79 -11.43
N SER A 98 -0.42 3.58 -10.42
CA SER A 98 0.95 3.68 -9.92
C SER A 98 1.44 2.38 -9.29
N VAL A 99 0.61 1.67 -8.52
CA VAL A 99 0.97 0.35 -7.97
C VAL A 99 1.26 -0.64 -9.10
N LYS A 100 0.43 -0.64 -10.16
CA LYS A 100 0.64 -1.51 -11.33
C LYS A 100 1.89 -1.16 -12.13
N GLU A 101 2.30 0.11 -12.14
CA GLU A 101 3.57 0.54 -12.71
C GLU A 101 4.75 0.00 -11.89
N TYR A 102 4.72 0.12 -10.56
CA TYR A 102 5.75 -0.46 -9.71
C TYR A 102 5.79 -1.99 -9.77
N ASP A 103 4.65 -2.67 -9.88
CA ASP A 103 4.60 -4.13 -10.10
C ASP A 103 5.42 -4.51 -11.35
N ARG A 104 5.23 -3.79 -12.46
CA ARG A 104 5.97 -4.02 -13.70
C ARG A 104 7.47 -3.75 -13.56
N GLN A 105 7.86 -2.72 -12.81
CA GLN A 105 9.27 -2.38 -12.58
C GLN A 105 9.98 -3.38 -11.67
N ILE A 106 9.25 -4.02 -10.75
CA ILE A 106 9.79 -5.04 -9.83
C ILE A 106 9.92 -6.40 -10.52
N GLU A 107 9.04 -6.71 -11.49
CA GLU A 107 9.07 -7.97 -12.26
C GLU A 107 10.06 -7.95 -13.44
N ALA A 108 10.51 -6.77 -13.87
CA ALA A 108 11.47 -6.57 -14.95
C ALA A 108 12.91 -6.87 -14.52
#